data_AF-A0A935W560-F1
#
_entry.id   AF-A0A935W560-F1
#
_cell.length_a   1.000
_cell.length_b   1.000
_cell.length_c   1.000
_cell.angle_alpha   90.00
_cell.angle_beta   90.00
_cell.angle_gamma   90.00
#
_symmetry.space_group_name_H-M   'P 1'
#
loop_
_entity.id
_entity.type
_entity.pdbx_description
1 polymer ?
#
loop_
_entity_poly.entity_id
_entity_poly.type
_entity_poly.pdbx_seq_one_letter_code
_entity_poly.pdbx_strand_id
1 'polypeptide(L)'
;MSRNPRLLASSVVLAPPAGLRGLVFAAIAALATSLLPGPAFAAPAFGLLQFKIEHNLETPACLATGSCFLRLEEEADPAGWLSQIRAASDLATLHWDRAVPWLVFDVDPPPGSDRVAYYDARLDAPTVAWLDAFAAQFAAMEPGYLAVSLLDGERDRLSALHLGAGVERRFTTRCPDFTPGSQITVDPGTGPVAFDLARSYRNFVLYLARKLGPDYLALMVEVNLIGRTCPTRAAGLYSLYRWLHDQVEAELGSGPRLFATLTLPELLAYDHAACHPTAAFTTCGGPPAPPAAPASIAACYPVDRSAIDALEQGGRLDVLALSFYPDGLEMRRVASETPELRAFSVADWNAGGACLARRTLAEPIDPPLGTWTAESGALEPSIQALLNAWPCSGLQTVDGLWKPEMLAIGLPEPGLSVGLGVGLCGLLGAARGRRRAG
;
A
#
# COMPACT_ATOMS: atom_id res chain seq x y z
N MET A 1 13.31 -52.53 6.51
CA MET A 1 12.89 -53.47 5.45
C MET A 1 11.71 -52.82 4.72
N SER A 2 11.93 -52.26 3.52
CA SER A 2 11.52 -52.88 2.23
C SER A 2 10.01 -53.16 2.21
N ARG A 3 9.16 -52.56 1.38
CA ARG A 3 9.31 -52.23 -0.05
C ARG A 3 8.10 -51.39 -0.50
N ASN A 4 8.36 -50.49 -1.44
CA ASN A 4 7.38 -49.99 -2.42
C ASN A 4 7.00 -51.13 -3.40
N PRO A 5 5.87 -51.08 -4.12
CA PRO A 5 6.01 -50.62 -5.50
C PRO A 5 4.84 -49.78 -6.07
N ARG A 6 5.24 -49.07 -7.14
CA ARG A 6 4.51 -48.20 -8.05
C ARG A 6 3.44 -48.94 -8.88
N LEU A 7 2.46 -48.17 -9.36
CA LEU A 7 1.83 -48.36 -10.67
C LEU A 7 1.91 -47.05 -11.48
N LEU A 8 2.20 -47.22 -12.77
CA LEU A 8 2.54 -46.25 -13.80
C LEU A 8 1.32 -45.91 -14.68
N ALA A 9 1.27 -44.68 -15.20
CA ALA A 9 0.79 -44.31 -16.55
C ALA A 9 1.23 -42.84 -16.81
N SER A 10 2.29 -42.57 -17.59
CA SER A 10 2.41 -42.50 -19.06
C SER A 10 1.69 -41.30 -19.71
N SER A 11 2.49 -40.29 -20.10
CA SER A 11 2.13 -39.24 -21.06
C SER A 11 2.44 -39.70 -22.49
N VAL A 12 1.51 -39.51 -23.42
CA VAL A 12 1.72 -39.61 -24.87
C VAL A 12 1.68 -38.19 -25.45
N VAL A 13 2.77 -37.74 -26.07
CA VAL A 13 2.80 -36.53 -26.89
C VAL A 13 2.98 -36.97 -28.34
N LEU A 14 1.98 -36.68 -29.17
CA LEU A 14 2.08 -36.76 -30.63
C LEU A 14 2.55 -35.40 -31.16
N ALA A 15 3.64 -35.41 -31.92
CA ALA A 15 4.04 -34.28 -32.74
C ALA A 15 3.30 -34.29 -34.09
N PRO A 16 2.90 -33.13 -34.64
CA PRO A 16 2.78 -32.95 -36.08
C PRO A 16 4.04 -32.28 -36.67
N PRO A 17 4.30 -32.49 -37.98
CA PRO A 17 5.61 -32.27 -38.58
C PRO A 17 5.88 -30.81 -38.97
N ALA A 18 7.18 -30.56 -39.08
CA ALA A 18 7.79 -29.32 -39.55
C ALA A 18 7.36 -28.94 -40.99
N GLY A 19 7.12 -27.65 -41.19
CA GLY A 19 6.94 -27.04 -42.51
C GLY A 19 7.20 -25.53 -42.48
N LEU A 20 8.43 -25.14 -42.84
CA LEU A 20 8.77 -23.89 -43.56
C LEU A 20 8.12 -22.56 -43.14
N ARG A 21 8.00 -22.28 -41.82
CA ARG A 21 7.74 -20.92 -41.29
C ARG A 21 8.80 -20.40 -40.31
N GLY A 22 9.79 -21.21 -39.95
CA GLY A 22 10.77 -20.89 -38.89
C GLY A 22 11.90 -19.92 -39.26
N LEU A 23 12.21 -19.75 -40.56
CA LEU A 23 13.38 -18.95 -40.97
C LEU A 23 13.09 -17.44 -41.11
N VAL A 24 11.83 -17.05 -41.34
CA VAL A 24 11.45 -15.62 -41.41
C VAL A 24 11.18 -15.05 -40.01
N PHE A 25 10.64 -15.85 -39.09
CA PHE A 25 10.42 -15.43 -37.70
C PHE A 25 11.69 -15.37 -36.87
N ALA A 26 12.67 -16.25 -37.08
CA ALA A 26 13.95 -16.19 -36.36
C ALA A 26 14.79 -14.96 -36.75
N ALA A 27 14.72 -14.50 -38.00
CA ALA A 27 15.43 -13.30 -38.45
C ALA A 27 14.78 -12.00 -37.94
N ILE A 28 13.44 -11.94 -37.85
CA ILE A 28 12.72 -10.79 -37.29
C ILE A 28 12.84 -10.75 -35.76
N ALA A 29 12.80 -11.91 -35.09
CA ALA A 29 13.03 -12.00 -33.64
C ALA A 29 14.46 -11.62 -33.26
N ALA A 30 15.47 -12.06 -34.03
CA ALA A 30 16.86 -11.69 -33.78
C ALA A 30 17.14 -10.19 -34.00
N LEU A 31 16.48 -9.55 -34.99
CA LEU A 31 16.57 -8.10 -35.20
C LEU A 31 15.81 -7.26 -34.17
N ALA A 32 14.70 -7.79 -33.61
CA ALA A 32 13.94 -7.12 -32.56
C ALA A 32 14.66 -7.12 -31.20
N THR A 33 15.41 -8.19 -30.85
CA THR A 33 16.22 -8.25 -29.62
C THR A 33 17.50 -7.41 -29.65
N SER A 34 17.93 -6.92 -30.81
CA SER A 34 19.18 -6.16 -30.95
C SER A 34 19.02 -4.64 -31.16
N LEU A 35 17.79 -4.11 -31.23
CA LEU A 35 17.54 -2.69 -31.57
C LEU A 35 16.73 -1.89 -30.56
N LEU A 36 16.33 -2.48 -29.43
CA LEU A 36 15.80 -1.72 -28.30
C LEU A 36 16.43 -2.28 -27.02
N PRO A 37 17.38 -1.58 -26.38
CA PRO A 37 17.53 -1.73 -24.94
C PRO A 37 16.21 -1.25 -24.33
N GLY A 38 15.24 -2.15 -24.19
CA GLY A 38 14.16 -1.91 -23.25
C GLY A 38 14.81 -1.65 -21.89
N PRO A 39 14.33 -0.67 -21.11
CA PRO A 39 14.86 -0.47 -19.78
C PRO A 39 14.79 -1.82 -19.07
N ALA A 40 15.94 -2.32 -18.61
CA ALA A 40 15.93 -3.41 -17.64
C ALA A 40 14.98 -2.94 -16.54
N PHE A 41 13.85 -3.64 -16.35
CA PHE A 41 12.94 -3.31 -15.27
C PHE A 41 13.78 -3.36 -14.00
N ALA A 42 13.99 -2.19 -13.38
CA ALA A 42 14.60 -2.13 -12.08
C ALA A 42 13.78 -3.05 -11.16
N ALA A 43 14.46 -3.80 -10.30
CA ALA A 43 13.77 -4.61 -9.31
C ALA A 43 12.78 -3.71 -8.55
N PRO A 44 11.55 -4.19 -8.25
CA PRO A 44 10.61 -3.40 -7.47
C PRO A 44 11.24 -2.99 -6.14
N ALA A 45 11.21 -1.70 -5.83
CA ALA A 45 11.64 -1.21 -4.52
C ALA A 45 10.64 -1.67 -3.45
N PHE A 46 11.16 -2.24 -2.37
CA PHE A 46 10.44 -2.75 -1.22
C PHE A 46 10.85 -1.99 0.05
N GLY A 47 9.88 -1.24 0.57
CA GLY A 47 9.99 -0.48 1.81
C GLY A 47 9.22 -1.12 2.95
N LEU A 48 9.83 -1.27 4.12
CA LEU A 48 9.11 -1.56 5.36
C LEU A 48 8.70 -0.25 6.04
N LEU A 49 7.41 -0.12 6.34
CA LEU A 49 6.88 1.00 7.13
C LEU A 49 7.42 0.96 8.56
N GLN A 50 7.54 2.13 9.17
CA GLN A 50 8.14 2.32 10.47
C GLN A 50 7.18 1.99 11.63
N PHE A 51 6.37 0.92 11.51
CA PHE A 51 5.49 0.49 12.59
C PHE A 51 6.18 -0.54 13.50
N LYS A 52 6.27 -0.22 14.79
CA LYS A 52 6.58 -1.15 15.87
C LYS A 52 5.41 -1.19 16.84
N ILE A 53 4.57 -2.21 16.69
CA ILE A 53 3.37 -2.37 17.52
C ILE A 53 3.75 -3.05 18.83
N GLU A 54 3.64 -2.34 19.95
CA GLU A 54 3.73 -2.88 21.30
C GLU A 54 2.44 -2.57 22.06
N HIS A 55 1.84 -3.56 22.71
CA HIS A 55 0.67 -3.36 23.57
C HIS A 55 0.70 -4.30 24.76
N ASN A 56 0.06 -3.94 25.87
CA ASN A 56 -0.17 -4.84 27.01
C ASN A 56 -1.61 -5.38 27.06
N LEU A 57 -2.29 -5.41 25.91
CA LEU A 57 -3.65 -5.94 25.74
C LEU A 57 -3.72 -7.49 25.72
N GLU A 58 -2.59 -8.17 25.89
CA GLU A 58 -2.52 -9.63 25.93
C GLU A 58 -3.36 -10.23 27.07
N THR A 59 -3.61 -9.45 28.13
CA THR A 59 -4.51 -9.82 29.21
C THR A 59 -5.45 -8.67 29.57
N PRO A 60 -6.68 -8.95 30.08
CA PRO A 60 -7.61 -7.91 30.55
C PRO A 60 -7.08 -7.09 31.74
N ALA A 61 -5.93 -7.43 32.32
CA ALA A 61 -5.40 -6.80 33.52
C ALA A 61 -5.21 -5.29 33.35
N CYS A 62 -4.76 -4.84 32.18
CA CYS A 62 -4.58 -3.42 31.91
C CYS A 62 -5.91 -2.64 31.89
N LEU A 63 -7.02 -3.29 31.51
CA LEU A 63 -8.35 -2.67 31.49
C LEU A 63 -8.83 -2.39 32.92
N ALA A 64 -8.55 -3.31 33.84
CA ALA A 64 -8.91 -3.17 35.25
C ALA A 64 -8.10 -2.07 35.96
N THR A 65 -6.84 -1.87 35.56
CA THR A 65 -5.94 -0.86 36.14
C THR A 65 -5.97 0.48 35.41
N GLY A 66 -6.63 0.57 34.26
CA GLY A 66 -6.59 1.74 33.38
C GLY A 66 -5.19 1.99 32.80
N SER A 67 -4.34 0.97 32.72
CA SER A 67 -2.94 1.08 32.27
C SER A 67 -2.70 0.47 30.89
N CYS A 68 -3.73 0.35 30.06
CA CYS A 68 -3.56 -0.16 28.70
C CYS A 68 -2.77 0.83 27.85
N PHE A 69 -1.84 0.31 27.06
CA PHE A 69 -1.09 1.10 26.10
C PHE A 69 -1.04 0.42 24.73
N LEU A 70 -0.87 1.24 23.72
CA LEU A 70 -0.51 0.88 22.35
C LEU A 70 0.60 1.84 21.94
N ARG A 71 1.79 1.32 21.61
CA ARG A 71 2.88 2.05 20.99
C ARG A 71 2.98 1.57 19.55
N LEU A 72 3.12 2.48 18.61
CA LEU A 72 3.17 2.16 17.18
C LEU A 72 4.54 2.41 16.57
N GLU A 73 5.50 2.97 17.30
CA GLU A 73 6.84 3.29 16.81
C GLU A 73 7.89 3.10 17.92
N GLU A 74 9.16 2.90 17.51
CA GLU A 74 10.29 2.89 18.43
C GLU A 74 10.82 4.32 18.65
N GLU A 75 10.84 4.74 19.91
CA GLU A 75 11.30 6.07 20.33
C GLU A 75 12.55 6.01 21.22
N ALA A 76 12.79 4.87 21.87
CA ALA A 76 13.90 4.73 22.81
C ALA A 76 15.22 4.43 22.09
N ASP A 77 15.17 3.64 21.02
CA ASP A 77 16.32 3.31 20.17
C ASP A 77 15.94 3.30 18.67
N PRO A 78 15.62 4.47 18.10
CA PRO A 78 15.22 4.56 16.69
C PRO A 78 16.34 4.07 15.76
N ALA A 79 17.61 4.28 16.11
CA ALA A 79 18.75 3.86 15.28
C ALA A 79 18.91 2.33 15.22
N GLY A 80 18.84 1.64 16.37
CA GLY A 80 18.91 0.19 16.43
C GLY A 80 17.74 -0.48 15.71
N TRP A 81 16.54 0.09 15.85
CA TRP A 81 15.35 -0.40 15.14
C TRP A 81 15.41 -0.16 13.63
N LEU A 82 15.81 1.03 13.16
CA LEU A 82 15.96 1.31 11.73
C LEU A 82 17.04 0.43 11.08
N SER A 83 18.07 0.05 11.83
CA SER A 83 19.05 -0.93 11.34
C SER A 83 18.44 -2.32 11.11
N GLN A 84 17.40 -2.71 11.86
CA GLN A 84 16.67 -3.97 11.63
C GLN A 84 15.79 -3.86 10.39
N ILE A 85 15.10 -2.71 10.22
CA ILE A 85 14.32 -2.42 9.00
C ILE A 85 15.19 -2.50 7.75
N ARG A 86 16.37 -1.87 7.77
CA ARG A 86 17.33 -1.89 6.67
C ARG A 86 17.80 -3.30 6.27
N ALA A 87 17.84 -4.24 7.22
CA ALA A 87 18.23 -5.61 6.92
C ALA A 87 17.16 -6.37 6.10
N ALA A 88 15.92 -5.85 6.03
CA ALA A 88 14.77 -6.47 5.38
C ALA A 88 14.08 -5.54 4.35
N SER A 89 14.70 -4.42 4.00
CA SER A 89 14.16 -3.38 3.12
C SER A 89 15.26 -2.92 2.16
N ASP A 90 14.93 -2.61 0.91
CA ASP A 90 15.85 -1.97 -0.05
C ASP A 90 15.48 -0.52 -0.36
N LEU A 91 14.37 -0.05 0.22
CA LEU A 91 13.90 1.34 0.17
C LEU A 91 13.92 1.95 1.58
N ALA A 92 14.56 3.10 1.77
CA ALA A 92 14.38 3.87 2.99
C ALA A 92 12.96 4.44 3.01
N THR A 93 12.20 4.18 4.08
CA THR A 93 10.78 4.54 4.14
C THR A 93 10.50 5.33 5.40
N LEU A 94 9.86 6.47 5.24
CA LEU A 94 9.21 7.19 6.34
C LEU A 94 7.80 7.59 5.90
N HIS A 95 6.80 7.09 6.61
CA HIS A 95 5.42 7.55 6.49
C HIS A 95 5.06 8.38 7.72
N TRP A 96 5.16 9.71 7.65
CA TRP A 96 4.86 10.58 8.78
C TRP A 96 3.38 10.51 9.15
N ASP A 97 3.09 9.79 10.23
CA ASP A 97 1.76 9.65 10.86
C ASP A 97 1.75 10.19 12.31
N ARG A 98 2.75 11.01 12.66
CA ARG A 98 2.88 11.68 13.96
C ARG A 98 2.14 13.01 13.98
N ALA A 99 1.90 13.54 15.18
CA ALA A 99 1.46 14.91 15.34
C ALA A 99 2.42 15.90 14.64
N VAL A 100 1.85 16.89 13.96
CA VAL A 100 2.61 17.91 13.24
C VAL A 100 2.79 19.13 14.15
N PRO A 101 4.01 19.66 14.30
CA PRO A 101 4.26 20.87 15.10
C PRO A 101 3.89 22.12 14.31
N TRP A 102 2.60 22.27 14.01
CA TRP A 102 2.04 23.33 13.16
C TRP A 102 2.55 24.73 13.51
N LEU A 103 2.57 25.05 14.81
CA LEU A 103 3.00 26.37 15.30
C LEU A 103 4.50 26.64 15.12
N VAL A 104 5.34 25.59 15.10
CA VAL A 104 6.77 25.73 14.81
C VAL A 104 7.01 26.09 13.35
N PHE A 105 6.20 25.50 12.45
CA PHE A 105 6.35 25.65 11.01
C PHE A 105 5.56 26.83 10.41
N ASP A 106 4.75 27.55 11.19
CA ASP A 106 4.01 28.73 10.72
C ASP A 106 4.90 29.96 10.44
N VAL A 107 6.19 29.88 10.76
CA VAL A 107 7.16 30.96 10.50
C VAL A 107 8.16 30.50 9.44
N ASP A 108 8.37 31.35 8.43
CA ASP A 108 9.38 31.12 7.40
C ASP A 108 10.80 31.32 7.95
N PRO A 109 11.78 30.50 7.52
CA PRO A 109 13.18 30.75 7.83
C PRO A 109 13.60 32.10 7.22
N PRO A 110 14.42 32.91 7.90
CA PRO A 110 14.97 34.13 7.32
C PRO A 110 15.68 33.86 5.99
N PRO A 111 15.63 34.79 5.02
CA PRO A 111 16.32 34.62 3.73
C PRO A 111 17.80 34.27 3.93
N GLY A 112 18.26 33.21 3.25
CA GLY A 112 19.64 32.73 3.31
C GLY A 112 20.00 31.89 4.54
N SER A 113 19.07 31.65 5.47
CA SER A 113 19.29 30.71 6.57
C SER A 113 19.15 29.25 6.12
N ASP A 114 19.88 28.34 6.78
CA ASP A 114 19.69 26.90 6.59
C ASP A 114 18.35 26.46 7.19
N ARG A 115 17.46 25.93 6.35
CA ARG A 115 16.09 25.55 6.73
C ARG A 115 16.08 24.47 7.82
N VAL A 116 16.98 23.48 7.71
CA VAL A 116 17.04 22.35 8.65
C VAL A 116 17.47 22.85 10.02
N ALA A 117 18.57 23.59 10.11
CA ALA A 117 19.06 24.18 11.35
C ALA A 117 18.07 25.16 11.99
N TYR A 118 17.35 25.96 11.18
CA TYR A 118 16.34 26.89 11.69
C TYR A 118 15.21 26.18 12.44
N TYR A 119 14.70 25.06 11.90
CA TYR A 119 13.61 24.31 12.51
C TYR A 119 14.09 23.32 13.57
N ASP A 120 15.26 22.69 13.42
CA ASP A 120 15.85 21.84 14.47
C ASP A 120 16.04 22.62 15.78
N ALA A 121 16.41 23.90 15.70
CA ALA A 121 16.53 24.77 16.88
C ALA A 121 15.18 25.10 17.58
N ARG A 122 14.05 24.78 16.95
CA ARG A 122 12.69 25.07 17.43
C ARG A 122 11.89 23.83 17.82
N LEU A 123 12.30 22.65 17.35
CA LEU A 123 11.71 21.38 17.71
C LEU A 123 12.27 20.91 19.07
N ASP A 124 11.53 20.04 19.76
CA ASP A 124 12.05 19.39 20.96
C ASP A 124 13.13 18.36 20.60
N ALA A 125 14.09 18.18 21.51
CA ALA A 125 15.24 17.31 21.29
C ALA A 125 14.88 15.85 20.94
N PRO A 126 13.87 15.20 21.56
CA PRO A 126 13.41 13.88 21.14
C PRO A 126 12.98 13.81 19.68
N THR A 127 12.19 14.79 19.21
CA THR A 127 11.76 14.86 17.80
C THR A 127 12.94 15.02 16.85
N VAL A 128 13.90 15.90 17.18
CA VAL A 128 15.11 16.09 16.36
C VAL A 128 15.95 14.80 16.29
N ALA A 129 16.19 14.14 17.43
CA ALA A 129 16.96 12.91 17.50
C ALA A 129 16.32 11.77 16.70
N TRP A 130 14.99 11.67 16.73
CA TRP A 130 14.25 10.70 15.92
C TRP A 130 14.42 10.98 14.43
N LEU A 131 14.28 12.23 14.00
CA LEU A 131 14.48 12.64 12.60
C LEU A 131 15.93 12.46 12.13
N ASP A 132 16.92 12.67 13.00
CA ASP A 132 18.32 12.43 12.69
C ASP A 132 18.61 10.94 12.43
N ALA A 133 17.94 10.04 13.15
CA ALA A 133 18.03 8.60 12.90
C ALA A 133 17.46 8.23 11.52
N PHE A 134 16.33 8.83 11.12
CA PHE A 134 15.80 8.67 9.76
C PHE A 134 16.70 9.31 8.69
N ALA A 135 17.30 10.48 8.96
CA ALA A 135 18.25 11.09 8.02
C ALA A 135 19.45 10.17 7.77
N ALA A 136 19.98 9.53 8.81
CA ALA A 136 21.03 8.52 8.67
C ALA A 136 20.58 7.27 7.89
N GLN A 137 19.32 6.85 8.04
CA GLN A 137 18.73 5.75 7.27
C GLN A 137 18.62 6.09 5.78
N PHE A 138 18.05 7.27 5.44
CA PHE A 138 17.92 7.74 4.07
C PHE A 138 19.27 7.95 3.40
N ALA A 139 20.28 8.45 4.12
CA ALA A 139 21.64 8.55 3.59
C ALA A 139 22.32 7.18 3.36
N ALA A 140 21.82 6.12 3.99
CA ALA A 140 22.40 4.77 3.89
C ALA A 140 21.68 3.86 2.89
N MET A 141 20.56 4.28 2.31
CA MET A 141 19.74 3.50 1.40
C MET A 141 19.24 4.38 0.26
N GLU A 142 19.44 3.92 -0.97
CA GLU A 142 18.84 4.54 -2.15
C GLU A 142 18.01 3.47 -2.89
N PRO A 143 16.72 3.72 -3.20
CA PRO A 143 16.03 5.01 -3.07
C PRO A 143 15.42 5.29 -1.68
N GLY A 144 14.99 6.54 -1.46
CA GLY A 144 14.21 7.00 -0.30
C GLY A 144 12.77 7.37 -0.65
N TYR A 145 11.83 6.94 0.19
CA TYR A 145 10.40 7.22 0.12
C TYR A 145 9.92 7.93 1.38
N LEU A 146 9.43 9.16 1.21
CA LEU A 146 8.82 9.96 2.27
C LEU A 146 7.35 10.19 1.92
N ALA A 147 6.45 9.81 2.81
CA ALA A 147 5.04 10.18 2.75
C ALA A 147 4.68 11.05 3.94
N VAL A 148 3.96 12.14 3.69
CA VAL A 148 3.54 13.07 4.75
C VAL A 148 2.03 13.27 4.66
N SER A 149 1.34 13.13 5.79
CA SER A 149 -0.09 13.41 5.88
C SER A 149 -0.36 14.70 6.68
N LEU A 150 -1.12 15.62 6.09
CA LEU A 150 -1.76 16.71 6.85
C LEU A 150 -3.04 16.27 7.57
N LEU A 151 -3.60 15.09 7.24
CA LEU A 151 -4.87 14.61 7.75
C LEU A 151 -4.68 13.51 8.80
N ASP A 152 -5.57 13.45 9.79
CA ASP A 152 -5.62 12.36 10.77
C ASP A 152 -6.05 11.03 10.14
N GLY A 153 -6.06 9.94 10.92
CA GLY A 153 -6.42 8.60 10.43
C GLY A 153 -7.86 8.46 9.90
N GLU A 154 -8.79 9.33 10.33
CA GLU A 154 -10.16 9.37 9.78
C GLU A 154 -10.24 10.17 8.47
N ARG A 155 -9.16 10.86 8.09
CA ARG A 155 -9.04 11.72 6.91
C ARG A 155 -10.15 12.78 6.82
N ASP A 156 -10.61 13.26 7.97
CA ASP A 156 -11.65 14.28 8.07
C ASP A 156 -11.26 15.45 8.99
N ARG A 157 -10.06 15.39 9.59
CA ARG A 157 -9.46 16.43 10.43
C ARG A 157 -7.99 16.57 10.06
N LEU A 158 -7.38 17.65 10.56
CA LEU A 158 -5.92 17.80 10.49
C LEU A 158 -5.24 16.79 11.43
N SER A 159 -4.04 16.35 11.05
CA SER A 159 -3.12 15.61 11.93
C SER A 159 -2.95 16.36 13.25
N ALA A 160 -2.83 15.62 14.35
CA ALA A 160 -2.77 16.18 15.70
C ALA A 160 -1.69 17.28 15.81
N LEU A 161 -1.93 18.24 16.70
CA LEU A 161 -0.98 19.29 17.03
C LEU A 161 0.08 18.76 17.97
N HIS A 162 1.36 18.85 17.57
CA HIS A 162 2.49 18.59 18.46
C HIS A 162 2.85 19.86 19.23
N LEU A 163 2.84 19.78 20.55
CA LEU A 163 3.14 20.88 21.47
C LEU A 163 4.53 20.75 22.13
N GLY A 164 5.30 19.73 21.75
CA GLY A 164 6.63 19.44 22.31
C GLY A 164 6.60 18.48 23.51
N ALA A 165 7.73 17.85 23.78
CA ALA A 165 7.92 16.93 24.92
C ALA A 165 6.87 15.81 25.02
N GLY A 166 6.45 15.27 23.87
CA GLY A 166 5.43 14.21 23.78
C GLY A 166 3.99 14.68 24.06
N VAL A 167 3.76 15.99 24.15
CA VAL A 167 2.40 16.53 24.32
C VAL A 167 1.77 16.72 22.95
N GLU A 168 0.68 16.00 22.71
CA GLU A 168 -0.11 16.10 21.48
C GLU A 168 -1.55 16.53 21.78
N ARG A 169 -2.19 17.20 20.81
CA ARG A 169 -3.59 17.60 20.91
C ARG A 169 -4.32 17.32 19.61
N ARG A 170 -5.37 16.49 19.67
CA ARG A 170 -6.22 16.21 18.51
C ARG A 170 -7.04 17.44 18.13
N PHE A 171 -7.16 17.71 16.83
CA PHE A 171 -8.14 18.67 16.32
C PHE A 171 -9.56 18.15 16.54
N THR A 172 -10.47 19.00 17.02
CA THR A 172 -11.88 18.63 17.20
C THR A 172 -12.72 18.99 15.97
N THR A 173 -12.32 20.02 15.22
CA THR A 173 -13.01 20.49 14.02
C THR A 173 -12.87 19.49 12.87
N ARG A 174 -14.00 18.87 12.51
CA ARG A 174 -14.13 18.05 11.30
C ARG A 174 -14.28 18.92 10.07
N CYS A 175 -13.79 18.43 8.94
CA CYS A 175 -13.87 19.03 7.62
C CYS A 175 -13.52 20.54 7.62
N PRO A 176 -12.36 20.95 8.17
CA PRO A 176 -11.93 22.34 8.13
C PRO A 176 -11.79 22.84 6.69
N ASP A 177 -11.63 24.14 6.53
CA ASP A 177 -11.23 24.68 5.22
C ASP A 177 -9.78 24.29 4.93
N PHE A 178 -9.57 23.62 3.80
CA PHE A 178 -8.24 23.20 3.34
C PHE A 178 -7.70 24.13 2.26
N THR A 179 -8.41 25.19 1.88
CA THR A 179 -7.94 26.07 0.80
C THR A 179 -6.66 26.82 1.19
N PRO A 180 -5.74 27.11 0.24
CA PRO A 180 -4.60 27.97 0.50
C PRO A 180 -5.01 29.32 1.11
N GLY A 181 -4.33 29.73 2.19
CA GLY A 181 -4.67 30.93 2.97
C GLY A 181 -5.64 30.68 4.14
N SER A 182 -6.14 29.46 4.31
CA SER A 182 -6.98 29.10 5.45
C SER A 182 -6.24 29.27 6.78
N GLN A 183 -6.86 30.01 7.70
CA GLN A 183 -6.37 30.22 9.07
C GLN A 183 -6.99 29.18 10.00
N ILE A 184 -6.14 28.47 10.73
CA ILE A 184 -6.57 27.45 11.69
C ILE A 184 -6.29 27.98 13.09
N THR A 185 -7.33 28.06 13.92
CA THR A 185 -7.19 28.46 15.32
C THR A 185 -7.13 27.25 16.22
N VAL A 186 -6.13 27.23 17.10
CA VAL A 186 -5.92 26.19 18.13
C VAL A 186 -5.73 26.86 19.49
N ASP A 187 -5.96 26.11 20.55
CA ASP A 187 -5.52 26.51 21.90
C ASP A 187 -4.41 25.53 22.31
N PRO A 188 -3.16 25.96 22.49
CA PRO A 188 -2.07 25.14 23.00
C PRO A 188 -2.04 25.05 24.54
N GLY A 189 -3.01 25.64 25.25
CA GLY A 189 -3.06 25.75 26.70
C GLY A 189 -2.68 27.13 27.25
N THR A 190 -2.25 28.05 26.38
CA THR A 190 -1.93 29.45 26.72
C THR A 190 -2.92 30.44 26.10
N GLY A 191 -4.06 29.95 25.59
CA GLY A 191 -5.07 30.73 24.88
C GLY A 191 -4.98 30.61 23.36
N PRO A 192 -6.01 31.08 22.62
CA PRO A 192 -6.11 30.85 21.19
C PRO A 192 -4.94 31.44 20.38
N VAL A 193 -4.39 30.64 19.47
CA VAL A 193 -3.35 31.00 18.50
C VAL A 193 -3.82 30.53 17.12
N ALA A 194 -3.60 31.35 16.09
CA ALA A 194 -3.90 31.00 14.71
C ALA A 194 -2.60 30.74 13.92
N PHE A 195 -2.67 29.84 12.94
CA PHE A 195 -1.61 29.60 11.96
C PHE A 195 -2.20 29.51 10.55
N ASP A 196 -1.36 29.76 9.53
CA ASP A 196 -1.71 29.54 8.14
C ASP A 196 -1.46 28.07 7.76
N LEU A 197 -2.50 27.35 7.37
CA LEU A 197 -2.41 25.92 7.07
C LEU A 197 -1.41 25.62 5.96
N ALA A 198 -1.49 26.36 4.86
CA ALA A 198 -0.70 26.09 3.66
C ALA A 198 0.78 26.38 3.89
N ARG A 199 1.09 27.53 4.51
CA ARG A 199 2.45 27.90 4.89
C ARG A 199 3.06 26.91 5.88
N SER A 200 2.32 26.59 6.96
CA SER A 200 2.80 25.68 7.99
C SER A 200 3.10 24.30 7.41
N TYR A 201 2.17 23.76 6.60
CA TYR A 201 2.36 22.45 6.00
C TYR A 201 3.49 22.44 4.97
N ARG A 202 3.59 23.45 4.11
CA ARG A 202 4.71 23.59 3.15
C ARG A 202 6.05 23.62 3.85
N ASN A 203 6.19 24.42 4.91
CA ASN A 203 7.43 24.53 5.64
C ASN A 203 7.83 23.22 6.31
N PHE A 204 6.86 22.48 6.82
CA PHE A 204 7.06 21.16 7.39
C PHE A 204 7.54 20.14 6.34
N VAL A 205 6.86 20.06 5.19
CA VAL A 205 7.24 19.18 4.08
C VAL A 205 8.64 19.53 3.55
N LEU A 206 8.93 20.81 3.33
CA LEU A 206 10.25 21.24 2.85
C LEU A 206 11.37 20.97 3.86
N TYR A 207 11.08 21.10 5.16
CA TYR A 207 12.02 20.73 6.20
C TYR A 207 12.35 19.23 6.15
N LEU A 208 11.33 18.37 6.11
CA LEU A 208 11.54 16.92 6.01
C LEU A 208 12.26 16.54 4.72
N ALA A 209 11.85 17.10 3.58
CA ALA A 209 12.46 16.82 2.29
C ALA A 209 13.94 17.24 2.25
N ARG A 210 14.30 18.39 2.83
CA ARG A 210 15.71 18.84 2.94
C ARG A 210 16.52 18.01 3.93
N LYS A 211 15.90 17.59 5.03
CA LYS A 211 16.57 16.80 6.07
C LYS A 211 16.82 15.35 5.65
N LEU A 212 15.88 14.76 4.90
CA LEU A 212 15.89 13.34 4.56
C LEU A 212 16.34 13.07 3.12
N GLY A 213 16.19 14.02 2.20
CA GLY A 213 16.57 13.86 0.80
C GLY A 213 15.87 12.70 0.07
N PRO A 214 14.53 12.59 0.09
CA PRO A 214 13.83 11.48 -0.55
C PRO A 214 13.88 11.56 -2.09
N ASP A 215 13.84 10.40 -2.74
CA ASP A 215 13.61 10.30 -4.20
C ASP A 215 12.12 10.35 -4.54
N TYR A 216 11.27 9.84 -3.65
CA TYR A 216 9.83 9.80 -3.77
C TYR A 216 9.19 10.55 -2.60
N LEU A 217 8.45 11.62 -2.89
CA LEU A 217 7.81 12.47 -1.88
C LEU A 217 6.29 12.51 -2.10
N ALA A 218 5.56 11.74 -1.29
CA ALA A 218 4.12 11.85 -1.19
C ALA A 218 3.76 13.07 -0.33
N LEU A 219 3.31 14.14 -0.98
CA LEU A 219 2.95 15.41 -0.36
C LEU A 219 1.68 15.31 0.50
N MET A 220 0.82 14.35 0.19
CA MET A 220 -0.39 14.05 0.94
C MET A 220 -0.71 12.57 0.82
N VAL A 221 -1.31 12.01 1.87
CA VAL A 221 -1.67 10.60 1.95
C VAL A 221 -3.17 10.44 1.83
N GLU A 222 -3.60 9.52 0.96
CA GLU A 222 -4.97 9.01 0.84
C GLU A 222 -6.02 10.10 0.59
N VAL A 223 -5.65 11.07 -0.23
CA VAL A 223 -6.41 12.31 -0.37
C VAL A 223 -7.82 12.11 -0.90
N ASN A 224 -8.09 11.05 -1.64
CA ASN A 224 -9.43 10.74 -2.15
C ASN A 224 -10.43 10.32 -1.07
N LEU A 225 -9.98 9.90 0.12
CA LEU A 225 -10.89 9.64 1.24
C LEU A 225 -11.68 10.90 1.64
N ILE A 226 -11.12 12.09 1.43
CA ILE A 226 -11.81 13.35 1.71
C ILE A 226 -13.09 13.50 0.87
N GLY A 227 -13.12 12.94 -0.34
CA GLY A 227 -14.28 12.98 -1.23
C GLY A 227 -15.48 12.26 -0.63
N ARG A 228 -15.22 11.21 0.15
CA ARG A 228 -16.23 10.45 0.88
C ARG A 228 -16.57 11.10 2.23
N THR A 229 -15.58 11.50 3.03
CA THR A 229 -15.79 11.97 4.40
C THR A 229 -16.22 13.44 4.47
N CYS A 230 -15.68 14.28 3.59
CA CYS A 230 -15.90 15.73 3.54
C CYS A 230 -16.07 16.23 2.08
N PRO A 231 -17.10 15.79 1.34
CA PRO A 231 -17.24 16.05 -0.10
C PRO A 231 -17.19 17.55 -0.47
N THR A 232 -17.75 18.42 0.37
CA THR A 232 -17.75 19.87 0.16
C THR A 232 -16.38 20.53 0.35
N ARG A 233 -15.40 19.80 0.91
CA ARG A 233 -14.04 20.27 1.17
C ARG A 233 -13.00 19.69 0.21
N ALA A 234 -13.34 18.65 -0.56
CA ALA A 234 -12.42 17.96 -1.45
C ALA A 234 -11.74 18.88 -2.46
N ALA A 235 -12.51 19.78 -3.10
CA ALA A 235 -11.95 20.75 -4.04
C ALA A 235 -10.92 21.69 -3.39
N GLY A 236 -11.13 22.06 -2.13
CA GLY A 236 -10.18 22.86 -1.36
C GLY A 236 -8.88 22.11 -1.08
N LEU A 237 -8.98 20.83 -0.69
CA LEU A 237 -7.81 19.98 -0.45
C LEU A 237 -6.99 19.76 -1.72
N TYR A 238 -7.64 19.47 -2.86
CA TYR A 238 -6.94 19.29 -4.14
C TYR A 238 -6.29 20.59 -4.63
N SER A 239 -6.91 21.75 -4.35
CA SER A 239 -6.29 23.06 -4.61
C SER A 239 -5.03 23.27 -3.77
N LEU A 240 -5.08 22.88 -2.49
CA LEU A 240 -3.92 22.92 -1.60
C LEU A 240 -2.80 21.99 -2.07
N TYR A 241 -3.13 20.77 -2.51
CA TYR A 241 -2.16 19.85 -3.08
C TYR A 241 -1.40 20.48 -4.24
N ARG A 242 -2.10 21.04 -5.22
CA ARG A 242 -1.45 21.64 -6.40
C ARG A 242 -0.61 22.86 -6.05
N TRP A 243 -1.11 23.70 -5.13
CA TRP A 243 -0.32 24.81 -4.60
C TRP A 243 0.95 24.31 -3.92
N LEU A 244 0.85 23.28 -3.08
CA LEU A 244 1.99 22.71 -2.38
C LEU A 244 3.00 22.09 -3.35
N HIS A 245 2.53 21.36 -4.36
CA HIS A 245 3.36 20.81 -5.43
C HIS A 245 4.20 21.92 -6.08
N ASP A 246 3.56 23.00 -6.54
CA ASP A 246 4.24 24.13 -7.18
C ASP A 246 5.28 24.77 -6.26
N GLN A 247 4.97 24.92 -4.97
CA GLN A 247 5.91 25.50 -3.99
C GLN A 247 7.10 24.57 -3.71
N VAL A 248 6.86 23.27 -3.59
CA VAL A 248 7.90 22.28 -3.30
C VAL A 248 8.81 22.09 -4.52
N GLU A 249 8.25 21.99 -5.72
CA GLU A 249 9.01 21.91 -6.97
C GLU A 249 9.86 23.17 -7.19
N ALA A 250 9.31 24.36 -6.94
CA ALA A 250 10.06 25.61 -7.07
C ALA A 250 11.27 25.69 -6.12
N GLU A 251 11.16 25.11 -4.92
CA GLU A 251 12.23 25.13 -3.91
C GLU A 251 13.25 23.99 -4.08
N LEU A 252 12.79 22.76 -4.42
CA LEU A 252 13.62 21.56 -4.49
C LEU A 252 14.12 21.25 -5.91
N GLY A 253 13.50 21.84 -6.94
CA GLY A 253 13.72 21.48 -8.33
C GLY A 253 13.13 20.11 -8.67
N SER A 254 13.55 19.56 -9.81
CA SER A 254 13.09 18.25 -10.33
C SER A 254 13.77 17.04 -9.67
N GLY A 255 14.25 17.19 -8.44
CA GLY A 255 14.96 16.13 -7.70
C GLY A 255 14.00 15.00 -7.31
N PRO A 256 13.16 15.22 -6.28
CA PRO A 256 12.17 14.24 -5.86
C PRO A 256 10.99 14.15 -6.84
N ARG A 257 10.40 12.95 -6.95
CA ARG A 257 9.09 12.74 -7.58
C ARG A 257 7.98 13.13 -6.60
N LEU A 258 7.15 14.08 -6.99
CA LEU A 258 6.08 14.65 -6.17
C LEU A 258 4.73 14.02 -6.52
N PHE A 259 4.03 13.51 -5.53
CA PHE A 259 2.72 12.88 -5.74
C PHE A 259 1.83 12.96 -4.49
N ALA A 260 0.59 12.49 -4.61
CA ALA A 260 -0.25 12.14 -3.47
C ALA A 260 -0.62 10.65 -3.55
N THR A 261 -0.84 10.02 -2.39
CA THR A 261 -1.38 8.66 -2.38
C THR A 261 -2.91 8.67 -2.41
N LEU A 262 -3.49 7.61 -2.96
CA LEU A 262 -4.93 7.42 -3.10
C LEU A 262 -5.30 6.07 -2.49
N THR A 263 -6.38 5.99 -1.72
CA THR A 263 -6.92 4.71 -1.32
C THR A 263 -7.55 4.01 -2.50
N LEU A 264 -7.13 2.77 -2.73
CA LEU A 264 -7.66 1.96 -3.81
C LEU A 264 -9.16 1.70 -3.65
N PRO A 265 -9.71 1.33 -2.48
CA PRO A 265 -11.15 1.11 -2.32
C PRO A 265 -12.02 2.29 -2.79
N GLU A 266 -11.62 3.53 -2.48
CA GLU A 266 -12.39 4.71 -2.89
C GLU A 266 -12.22 5.01 -4.38
N LEU A 267 -11.06 4.72 -4.98
CA LEU A 267 -10.91 4.79 -6.43
C LEU A 267 -11.78 3.77 -7.14
N LEU A 268 -11.90 2.55 -6.63
CA LEU A 268 -12.76 1.53 -7.25
C LEU A 268 -14.26 1.89 -7.12
N ALA A 269 -14.60 2.74 -6.14
CA ALA A 269 -15.93 3.31 -5.93
C ALA A 269 -17.04 2.24 -5.91
N TYR A 270 -16.81 1.16 -5.17
CA TYR A 270 -17.68 -0.02 -5.16
C TYR A 270 -19.16 0.34 -4.95
N ASP A 271 -20.00 0.05 -5.95
CA ASP A 271 -21.44 0.21 -5.87
C ASP A 271 -22.08 -1.12 -5.48
N HIS A 272 -22.38 -1.26 -4.19
CA HIS A 272 -23.05 -2.43 -3.66
C HIS A 272 -24.42 -2.68 -4.32
N ALA A 273 -25.17 -1.63 -4.69
CA ALA A 273 -26.49 -1.80 -5.29
C ALA A 273 -26.39 -2.30 -6.74
N ALA A 274 -25.37 -1.86 -7.47
CA ALA A 274 -25.06 -2.34 -8.81
C ALA A 274 -24.46 -3.76 -8.81
N CYS A 275 -23.68 -4.10 -7.77
CA CYS A 275 -23.07 -5.43 -7.61
C CYS A 275 -24.05 -6.49 -7.08
N HIS A 276 -24.95 -6.06 -6.19
CA HIS A 276 -26.00 -6.89 -5.60
C HIS A 276 -27.36 -6.28 -5.87
N PRO A 277 -27.79 -6.22 -7.15
CA PRO A 277 -29.11 -5.70 -7.49
C PRO A 277 -30.16 -6.45 -6.68
N THR A 278 -31.13 -5.72 -6.15
CA THR A 278 -32.12 -6.26 -5.22
C THR A 278 -32.88 -7.40 -5.87
N ALA A 279 -32.48 -8.65 -5.57
CA ALA A 279 -33.28 -9.82 -5.90
C ALA A 279 -34.52 -9.80 -5.01
N ALA A 280 -35.70 -9.88 -5.61
CA ALA A 280 -36.94 -9.96 -4.87
C ALA A 280 -36.96 -11.21 -3.98
N PHE A 281 -37.53 -11.09 -2.78
CA PHE A 281 -37.86 -12.27 -1.98
C PHE A 281 -38.85 -13.14 -2.76
N THR A 282 -38.58 -14.43 -2.83
CA THR A 282 -39.45 -15.44 -3.43
C THR A 282 -40.03 -16.34 -2.34
N THR A 283 -41.20 -16.94 -2.56
CA THR A 283 -41.75 -17.90 -1.61
C THR A 283 -40.82 -19.12 -1.49
N CYS A 284 -40.72 -19.70 -0.30
CA CYS A 284 -39.84 -20.86 -0.09
C CYS A 284 -40.37 -22.17 -0.71
N GLY A 285 -41.60 -22.15 -1.23
CA GLY A 285 -42.21 -23.25 -1.99
C GLY A 285 -41.74 -23.26 -3.44
N GLY A 286 -40.61 -23.92 -3.71
CA GLY A 286 -40.08 -24.09 -5.07
C GLY A 286 -38.56 -24.29 -5.11
N PRO A 287 -37.91 -24.24 -6.28
CA PRO A 287 -36.46 -24.04 -6.38
C PRO A 287 -36.12 -22.56 -6.10
N PRO A 288 -34.95 -22.26 -5.49
CA PRO A 288 -34.52 -20.87 -5.27
C PRO A 288 -34.37 -20.15 -6.61
N ALA A 289 -34.81 -18.89 -6.67
CA ALA A 289 -34.49 -18.06 -7.81
C ALA A 289 -32.97 -17.89 -7.90
N PRO A 290 -32.40 -17.89 -9.12
CA PRO A 290 -30.99 -17.56 -9.27
C PRO A 290 -30.74 -16.16 -8.69
N PRO A 291 -29.56 -15.92 -8.11
CA PRO A 291 -29.22 -14.59 -7.67
C PRO A 291 -29.27 -13.62 -8.86
N ALA A 292 -29.71 -12.39 -8.62
CA ALA A 292 -29.64 -11.37 -9.64
C ALA A 292 -28.16 -11.12 -9.94
N ALA A 293 -27.74 -11.39 -11.18
CA ALA A 293 -26.39 -11.09 -11.62
C ALA A 293 -26.22 -9.57 -11.68
N PRO A 294 -25.04 -9.04 -11.31
CA PRO A 294 -24.73 -7.65 -11.60
C PRO A 294 -24.84 -7.38 -13.10
N ALA A 295 -25.22 -6.15 -13.45
CA ALA A 295 -25.34 -5.76 -14.87
C ALA A 295 -23.99 -5.89 -15.59
N SER A 296 -22.89 -5.59 -14.90
CA SER A 296 -21.50 -5.83 -15.32
C SER A 296 -20.54 -5.59 -14.14
N ILE A 297 -19.30 -6.08 -14.24
CA ILE A 297 -18.24 -5.77 -13.25
C ILE A 297 -17.95 -4.25 -13.25
N ALA A 298 -17.95 -3.60 -14.41
CA ALA A 298 -17.77 -2.15 -14.50
C ALA A 298 -18.90 -1.35 -13.82
N ALA A 299 -20.12 -1.91 -13.73
CA ALA A 299 -21.19 -1.30 -12.94
C ALA A 299 -20.96 -1.45 -11.43
N CYS A 300 -20.33 -2.55 -11.00
CA CYS A 300 -19.95 -2.77 -9.61
C CYS A 300 -18.79 -1.86 -9.18
N TYR A 301 -17.90 -1.54 -10.13
CA TYR A 301 -16.70 -0.76 -9.91
C TYR A 301 -16.53 0.31 -11.00
N PRO A 302 -17.25 1.43 -10.90
CA PRO A 302 -17.27 2.45 -11.94
C PRO A 302 -15.94 3.21 -12.09
N VAL A 303 -15.01 3.04 -11.14
CA VAL A 303 -13.75 3.78 -11.03
C VAL A 303 -13.97 5.30 -10.92
N ASP A 304 -13.87 5.85 -9.72
CA ASP A 304 -13.90 7.29 -9.50
C ASP A 304 -12.52 7.91 -9.76
N ARG A 305 -12.39 8.54 -10.92
CA ARG A 305 -11.17 9.26 -11.34
C ARG A 305 -11.11 10.71 -10.88
N SER A 306 -12.16 11.24 -10.25
CA SER A 306 -12.27 12.67 -9.96
C SER A 306 -11.08 13.21 -9.15
N ALA A 307 -10.58 12.43 -8.20
CA ALA A 307 -9.39 12.77 -7.42
C ALA A 307 -8.13 12.78 -8.29
N ILE A 308 -7.91 11.75 -9.12
CA ILE A 308 -6.75 11.66 -10.02
C ILE A 308 -6.72 12.87 -10.94
N ASP A 309 -7.84 13.15 -11.64
CA ASP A 309 -7.91 14.22 -12.62
C ASP A 309 -7.76 15.61 -11.96
N ALA A 310 -8.22 15.76 -10.71
CA ALA A 310 -8.04 17.00 -9.94
C ALA A 310 -6.60 17.20 -9.45
N LEU A 311 -5.89 16.14 -9.07
CA LEU A 311 -4.50 16.20 -8.61
C LEU A 311 -3.53 16.40 -9.77
N GLU A 312 -3.74 15.67 -10.87
CA GLU A 312 -2.90 15.69 -12.06
C GLU A 312 -3.02 16.97 -12.88
N GLN A 313 -3.98 17.86 -12.56
CA GLN A 313 -4.18 19.10 -13.31
C GLN A 313 -2.86 19.88 -13.48
N GLY A 314 -2.41 19.95 -14.73
CA GLY A 314 -1.17 20.60 -15.14
C GLY A 314 0.11 19.79 -14.87
N GLY A 315 0.02 18.45 -14.85
CA GLY A 315 1.17 17.54 -14.74
C GLY A 315 1.73 17.43 -13.32
N ARG A 316 0.87 17.52 -12.30
CA ARG A 316 1.27 17.60 -10.89
C ARG A 316 1.17 16.26 -10.14
N LEU A 317 1.11 15.14 -10.85
CA LEU A 317 1.12 13.81 -10.29
C LEU A 317 2.21 12.97 -10.97
N ASP A 318 3.44 13.04 -10.44
CA ASP A 318 4.58 12.31 -11.01
C ASP A 318 4.42 10.79 -10.92
N VAL A 319 3.70 10.32 -9.90
CA VAL A 319 3.50 8.90 -9.57
C VAL A 319 2.06 8.66 -9.19
N LEU A 320 1.45 7.61 -9.74
CA LEU A 320 0.19 7.07 -9.24
C LEU A 320 0.48 6.12 -8.07
N ALA A 321 0.28 6.58 -6.84
CA ALA A 321 0.51 5.79 -5.62
C ALA A 321 -0.82 5.35 -4.99
N LEU A 322 -0.94 4.04 -4.72
CA LEU A 322 -2.18 3.42 -4.25
C LEU A 322 -1.98 2.77 -2.88
N SER A 323 -2.73 3.24 -1.88
CA SER A 323 -2.82 2.62 -0.56
C SER A 323 -3.90 1.53 -0.55
N PHE A 324 -3.57 0.37 0.01
CA PHE A 324 -4.48 -0.75 0.16
C PHE A 324 -4.26 -1.44 1.51
N TYR A 325 -5.31 -1.52 2.32
CA TYR A 325 -5.31 -2.21 3.61
C TYR A 325 -6.22 -3.44 3.53
N PRO A 326 -5.64 -4.65 3.51
CA PRO A 326 -6.40 -5.89 3.38
C PRO A 326 -7.31 -6.20 4.58
N ASP A 327 -7.17 -5.50 5.71
CA ASP A 327 -7.93 -5.73 6.94
C ASP A 327 -9.45 -5.44 6.81
N GLY A 328 -9.84 -4.69 5.77
CA GLY A 328 -11.25 -4.46 5.41
C GLY A 328 -11.87 -5.57 4.57
N LEU A 329 -11.09 -6.57 4.14
CA LEU A 329 -11.58 -7.74 3.42
C LEU A 329 -11.79 -8.86 4.43
N GLU A 330 -13.01 -8.97 4.95
CA GLU A 330 -13.47 -10.24 5.54
C GLU A 330 -13.32 -11.32 4.46
N MET A 331 -12.20 -12.04 4.45
CA MET A 331 -12.00 -13.23 3.64
C MET A 331 -12.84 -14.37 4.22
N ARG A 332 -14.16 -14.28 4.13
CA ARG A 332 -15.03 -15.44 4.34
C ARG A 332 -15.00 -16.27 3.07
N ARG A 333 -14.21 -17.34 3.09
CA ARG A 333 -14.59 -18.54 2.34
C ARG A 333 -15.97 -18.97 2.85
N VAL A 334 -17.03 -18.62 2.14
CA VAL A 334 -18.30 -19.32 2.30
C VAL A 334 -18.13 -20.64 1.54
N ALA A 335 -17.77 -21.68 2.29
CA ALA A 335 -17.71 -23.02 1.77
C ALA A 335 -19.11 -23.42 1.24
N SER A 336 -19.18 -23.64 -0.07
CA SER A 336 -20.12 -24.54 -0.78
C SER A 336 -21.63 -24.32 -0.68
N GLU A 337 -22.13 -23.34 0.06
CA GLU A 337 -23.58 -23.02 0.07
C GLU A 337 -23.80 -21.60 -0.43
N THR A 338 -24.62 -21.46 -1.47
CA THR A 338 -25.07 -20.15 -1.95
C THR A 338 -25.76 -19.45 -0.77
N PRO A 339 -25.23 -18.31 -0.27
CA PRO A 339 -25.78 -17.71 0.93
C PRO A 339 -27.23 -17.27 0.67
N GLU A 340 -28.17 -17.80 1.46
CA GLU A 340 -29.61 -17.57 1.30
C GLU A 340 -30.14 -16.79 2.52
N LEU A 341 -30.73 -15.62 2.30
CA LEU A 341 -31.49 -14.91 3.33
C LEU A 341 -32.90 -15.51 3.40
N ARG A 342 -33.31 -16.00 4.57
CA ARG A 342 -34.64 -16.55 4.80
C ARG A 342 -35.44 -15.65 5.75
N ALA A 343 -36.68 -15.37 5.38
CA ALA A 343 -37.66 -14.66 6.17
C ALA A 343 -38.62 -15.68 6.82
N PHE A 344 -38.82 -15.52 8.13
CA PHE A 344 -39.71 -16.34 8.94
C PHE A 344 -40.84 -15.46 9.50
N SER A 345 -41.88 -16.08 10.05
CA SER A 345 -42.82 -15.32 10.86
C SER A 345 -42.10 -14.78 12.11
N VAL A 346 -42.54 -13.64 12.65
CA VAL A 346 -41.95 -13.06 13.87
C VAL A 346 -42.06 -14.04 15.05
N ALA A 347 -43.10 -14.86 15.09
CA ALA A 347 -43.29 -15.88 16.11
C ALA A 347 -42.26 -17.02 16.02
N ASP A 348 -41.64 -17.22 14.84
CA ASP A 348 -40.80 -18.37 14.52
C ASP A 348 -39.33 -18.04 14.30
N TRP A 349 -38.93 -16.76 14.40
CA TRP A 349 -37.60 -16.25 14.04
C TRP A 349 -36.43 -17.00 14.71
N ASN A 350 -36.60 -17.44 15.97
CA ASN A 350 -35.58 -18.20 16.71
C ASN A 350 -35.84 -19.71 16.78
N ALA A 351 -36.99 -20.19 16.27
CA ALA A 351 -37.42 -21.58 16.40
C ALA A 351 -37.13 -22.41 15.14
N GLY A 352 -36.57 -21.80 14.09
CA GLY A 352 -36.37 -22.46 12.80
C GLY A 352 -37.67 -22.85 12.12
N GLY A 353 -38.72 -22.03 12.29
CA GLY A 353 -40.04 -22.32 11.71
C GLY A 353 -40.06 -22.26 10.18
N ALA A 354 -41.26 -22.40 9.61
CA ALA A 354 -41.41 -22.49 8.16
C ALA A 354 -40.93 -21.19 7.47
N CYS A 355 -39.98 -21.34 6.55
CA CYS A 355 -39.51 -20.28 5.68
C CYS A 355 -40.70 -19.72 4.88
N LEU A 356 -40.99 -18.42 5.04
CA LEU A 356 -42.07 -17.72 4.33
C LEU A 356 -41.59 -17.19 2.99
N ALA A 357 -40.41 -16.56 3.01
CA ALA A 357 -39.76 -16.08 1.82
C ALA A 357 -38.25 -16.25 1.91
N ARG A 358 -37.59 -16.33 0.77
CA ARG A 358 -36.14 -16.43 0.67
C ARG A 358 -35.58 -15.57 -0.44
N ARG A 359 -34.30 -15.24 -0.30
CA ARG A 359 -33.51 -14.55 -1.30
C ARG A 359 -32.15 -15.23 -1.39
N THR A 360 -31.82 -15.73 -2.58
CA THR A 360 -30.48 -16.18 -2.91
C THR A 360 -29.60 -14.94 -3.09
N LEU A 361 -28.51 -14.85 -2.33
CA LEU A 361 -27.50 -13.84 -2.56
C LEU A 361 -26.59 -14.31 -3.71
N ALA A 362 -26.17 -13.37 -4.56
CA ALA A 362 -25.08 -13.67 -5.48
C ALA A 362 -23.86 -14.08 -4.64
N GLU A 363 -23.01 -14.98 -5.17
CA GLU A 363 -21.67 -15.10 -4.61
C GLU A 363 -21.11 -13.67 -4.52
N PRO A 364 -20.56 -13.27 -3.36
CA PRO A 364 -19.85 -12.01 -3.31
C PRO A 364 -18.84 -12.04 -4.46
N ILE A 365 -18.83 -10.98 -5.28
CA ILE A 365 -17.64 -10.70 -6.08
C ILE A 365 -16.63 -10.27 -5.04
N ASP A 366 -16.04 -11.26 -4.36
CA ASP A 366 -15.03 -11.05 -3.34
C ASP A 366 -13.94 -10.20 -4.00
N PRO A 367 -13.52 -9.09 -3.37
CA PRO A 367 -12.38 -8.36 -3.86
C PRO A 367 -11.11 -9.10 -3.39
N PRO A 368 -10.37 -9.77 -4.27
CA PRO A 368 -9.06 -9.30 -4.64
C PRO A 368 -9.23 -8.30 -5.77
N LEU A 369 -8.18 -7.54 -6.09
CA LEU A 369 -8.15 -6.71 -7.28
C LEU A 369 -8.33 -7.61 -8.49
N GLY A 370 -9.57 -7.88 -8.90
CA GLY A 370 -9.86 -8.88 -9.91
C GLY A 370 -9.23 -8.49 -11.25
N THR A 371 -9.14 -9.46 -12.19
CA THR A 371 -8.57 -9.22 -13.55
C THR A 371 -9.23 -8.04 -14.25
N TRP A 372 -10.45 -7.71 -13.85
CA TRP A 372 -11.18 -6.52 -14.24
C TRP A 372 -10.39 -5.21 -14.05
N THR A 373 -9.55 -5.08 -13.02
CA THR A 373 -8.74 -3.87 -12.78
C THR A 373 -7.67 -3.69 -13.86
N ALA A 374 -7.11 -4.78 -14.37
CA ALA A 374 -6.24 -4.76 -15.53
C ALA A 374 -7.01 -4.60 -16.85
N GLU A 375 -8.16 -5.26 -16.97
CA GLU A 375 -9.02 -5.18 -18.15
C GLU A 375 -9.61 -3.77 -18.36
N SER A 376 -9.89 -3.04 -17.27
CA SER A 376 -10.37 -1.65 -17.30
C SER A 376 -9.24 -0.63 -17.48
N GLY A 377 -7.98 -1.06 -17.46
CA GLY A 377 -6.81 -0.19 -17.49
C GLY A 377 -6.57 0.58 -16.19
N ALA A 378 -7.24 0.22 -15.09
CA ALA A 378 -7.07 0.83 -13.78
C ALA A 378 -5.74 0.40 -13.11
N LEU A 379 -5.26 -0.82 -13.39
CA LEU A 379 -3.98 -1.34 -12.92
C LEU A 379 -3.22 -2.04 -14.05
N GLU A 380 -1.89 -2.03 -13.97
CA GLU A 380 -1.10 -2.94 -14.80
C GLU A 380 -1.32 -4.39 -14.32
N PRO A 381 -1.47 -5.38 -15.23
CA PRO A 381 -1.62 -6.79 -14.86
C PRO A 381 -0.57 -7.32 -13.86
N SER A 382 0.66 -6.80 -13.92
CA SER A 382 1.76 -7.16 -13.02
C SER A 382 1.56 -6.64 -11.59
N ILE A 383 1.11 -5.39 -11.44
CA ILE A 383 0.77 -4.76 -10.15
C ILE A 383 -0.44 -5.46 -9.53
N GLN A 384 -1.44 -5.77 -10.35
CA GLN A 384 -2.60 -6.53 -9.91
C GLN A 384 -2.21 -7.92 -9.38
N ALA A 385 -1.34 -8.65 -10.09
CA ALA A 385 -0.85 -9.95 -9.65
C ALA A 385 -0.07 -9.86 -8.33
N LEU A 386 0.76 -8.82 -8.16
CA LEU A 386 1.51 -8.56 -6.94
C LEU A 386 0.58 -8.31 -5.73
N LEU A 387 -0.41 -7.43 -5.90
CA LEU A 387 -1.35 -7.08 -4.82
C LEU A 387 -2.27 -8.25 -4.44
N ASN A 388 -2.61 -9.12 -5.39
CA ASN A 388 -3.39 -10.33 -5.12
C ASN A 388 -2.58 -11.48 -4.52
N ALA A 389 -1.25 -11.44 -4.63
CA ALA A 389 -0.38 -12.41 -4.00
C ALA A 389 -0.14 -12.08 -2.51
N TRP A 390 -0.28 -10.82 -2.09
CA TRP A 390 0.20 -10.33 -0.80
C TRP A 390 -0.87 -9.63 0.10
N PRO A 391 -1.90 -10.34 0.58
CA PRO A 391 -2.72 -9.85 1.68
C PRO A 391 -2.31 -10.55 3.00
N CYS A 392 -1.71 -9.81 3.92
CA CYS A 392 -1.58 -10.16 5.34
C CYS A 392 -0.69 -11.36 5.71
N SER A 393 0.62 -11.32 5.46
CA SER A 393 1.60 -11.97 6.36
C SER A 393 3.02 -11.68 5.91
N GLY A 394 3.92 -11.49 6.89
CA GLY A 394 5.35 -11.55 6.62
C GLY A 394 5.66 -12.76 5.73
N LEU A 395 6.65 -12.59 4.86
CA LEU A 395 7.05 -13.59 3.86
C LEU A 395 7.44 -14.94 4.49
N GLN A 396 7.61 -14.94 5.81
CA GLN A 396 7.96 -16.08 6.63
C GLN A 396 6.84 -16.41 7.64
N THR A 397 6.78 -17.68 8.06
CA THR A 397 6.01 -18.10 9.23
C THR A 397 6.57 -17.43 10.49
N VAL A 398 5.85 -17.53 11.61
CA VAL A 398 6.33 -17.06 12.92
C VAL A 398 7.66 -17.70 13.35
N ASP A 399 8.06 -18.80 12.71
CA ASP A 399 9.32 -19.51 12.93
C ASP A 399 10.41 -19.14 11.90
N GLY A 400 10.19 -18.12 11.06
CA GLY A 400 11.18 -17.62 10.09
C GLY A 400 11.31 -18.45 8.80
N LEU A 401 10.38 -19.38 8.53
CA LEU A 401 10.39 -20.18 7.29
C LEU A 401 9.61 -19.51 6.17
N TRP A 402 10.12 -19.48 4.94
CA TRP A 402 9.34 -19.01 3.80
C TRP A 402 8.03 -19.78 3.68
N LYS A 403 6.97 -19.04 3.39
CA LYS A 403 5.68 -19.65 3.08
C LYS A 403 5.78 -20.48 1.79
N PRO A 404 5.03 -21.60 1.66
CA PRO A 404 5.10 -22.50 0.50
C PRO A 404 4.94 -21.80 -0.85
N GLU A 405 4.16 -20.72 -0.88
CA GLU A 405 3.92 -19.87 -2.05
C GLU A 405 5.17 -19.11 -2.49
N MET A 406 6.09 -18.77 -1.56
CA MET A 406 7.38 -18.12 -1.84
C MET A 406 8.41 -19.10 -2.40
N LEU A 407 8.35 -20.37 -1.99
CA LEU A 407 9.18 -21.44 -2.54
C LEU A 407 8.78 -21.81 -3.97
N ALA A 408 7.50 -21.64 -4.31
CA ALA A 408 6.96 -21.93 -5.64
C ALA A 408 7.43 -20.94 -6.73
N ILE A 409 7.87 -19.74 -6.34
CA ILE A 409 8.39 -18.70 -7.27
C ILE A 409 9.92 -18.64 -7.31
N GLY A 410 10.61 -19.61 -6.69
CA GLY A 410 12.05 -19.82 -6.87
C GLY A 410 12.98 -19.03 -5.96
N LEU A 411 12.50 -18.48 -4.84
CA LEU A 411 13.36 -17.86 -3.83
C LEU A 411 14.07 -18.94 -2.99
N PRO A 412 15.38 -18.82 -2.71
CA PRO A 412 16.12 -19.81 -1.93
C PRO A 412 15.74 -19.76 -0.43
N GLU A 413 15.67 -20.93 0.21
CA GLU A 413 15.42 -21.03 1.66
C GLU A 413 16.52 -20.33 2.49
N PRO A 414 16.16 -19.59 3.57
CA PRO A 414 17.14 -18.96 4.43
C PRO A 414 17.67 -20.06 5.36
N GLY A 415 18.96 -20.39 5.25
CA GLY A 415 19.63 -21.38 6.11
C GLY A 415 20.33 -22.53 5.37
N LEU A 416 20.21 -22.61 4.03
CA LEU A 416 20.93 -23.58 3.20
C LEU A 416 22.05 -22.91 2.38
N SER A 417 22.98 -22.27 3.08
CA SER A 417 24.29 -21.89 2.53
C SER A 417 25.39 -22.72 3.17
N VAL A 418 25.40 -24.02 2.89
CA VAL A 418 26.62 -24.85 2.97
C VAL A 418 26.67 -25.85 1.81
N GLY A 419 27.40 -25.44 0.76
CA GLY A 419 28.30 -26.27 -0.03
C GLY A 419 27.72 -27.39 -0.89
N LEU A 420 27.84 -27.25 -2.22
CA LEU A 420 28.22 -28.37 -3.08
C LEU A 420 29.02 -27.86 -4.28
N GLY A 421 30.33 -27.70 -4.04
CA GLY A 421 31.34 -27.81 -5.08
C GLY A 421 31.94 -29.22 -5.08
N VAL A 422 32.09 -29.76 -6.29
CA VAL A 422 33.11 -30.74 -6.76
C VAL A 422 32.95 -32.24 -6.46
N GLY A 423 32.98 -33.06 -7.54
CA GLY A 423 33.65 -34.39 -7.57
C GLY A 423 32.80 -35.61 -7.97
N LEU A 424 32.50 -35.93 -9.23
CA LEU A 424 33.30 -36.68 -10.24
C LEU A 424 33.43 -38.22 -10.05
N CYS A 425 33.01 -38.98 -11.08
CA CYS A 425 33.48 -40.30 -11.60
C CYS A 425 32.26 -41.07 -12.16
N GLY A 426 32.22 -41.63 -13.38
CA GLY A 426 33.22 -42.04 -14.38
C GLY A 426 32.66 -43.33 -15.02
N LEU A 427 32.58 -43.46 -16.34
CA LEU A 427 33.42 -44.33 -17.21
C LEU A 427 32.73 -44.33 -18.59
N LEU A 428 33.32 -43.85 -19.69
CA LEU A 428 34.41 -44.39 -20.55
C LEU A 428 33.89 -44.97 -21.88
N GLY A 429 34.59 -44.63 -22.96
CA GLY A 429 34.56 -45.31 -24.27
C GLY A 429 34.47 -44.34 -25.46
N ALA A 430 35.54 -43.59 -25.77
CA ALA A 430 36.50 -43.85 -26.88
C ALA A 430 35.93 -43.47 -28.28
N ALA A 431 36.61 -42.77 -29.20
CA ALA A 431 38.04 -42.64 -29.45
C ALA A 431 38.37 -41.52 -30.46
N ARG A 432 39.64 -41.05 -30.42
CA ARG A 432 40.50 -40.50 -31.51
C ARG A 432 40.07 -39.19 -32.19
N GLY A 433 40.93 -38.19 -32.40
CA GLY A 433 42.35 -38.04 -32.14
C GLY A 433 42.99 -36.96 -33.05
N ARG A 434 44.02 -36.29 -32.50
CA ARG A 434 45.17 -35.61 -33.15
C ARG A 434 45.05 -34.18 -33.75
N ARG A 435 45.91 -33.33 -33.16
CA ARG A 435 46.92 -32.40 -33.78
C ARG A 435 46.36 -31.14 -34.44
N ARG A 436 46.65 -29.91 -33.97
CA ARG A 436 47.91 -29.11 -33.83
C ARG A 436 47.86 -27.98 -34.86
N ALA A 437 48.03 -26.75 -34.36
CA ALA A 437 48.63 -25.56 -34.99
C ALA A 437 47.99 -25.00 -36.29
N GLY A 438 47.68 -23.71 -36.22
CA GLY A 438 47.17 -22.88 -37.31
C GLY A 438 46.40 -21.72 -36.74
#